data_AF-A0A193SRK7-F1
#
_entry.id   AF-A0A193SRK7-F1
#
_cell.length_a   1.000
_cell.length_b   1.000
_cell.length_c   1.000
_cell.angle_alpha   90.00
_cell.angle_beta   90.00
_cell.angle_gamma   90.00
#
_symmetry.space_group_name_H-M   'P 1'
#
loop_
_entity.id
_entity.type
_entity.pdbx_description
1 polymer ?
#
loop_
_entity_poly.entity_id
_entity_poly.type
_entity_poly.pdbx_seq_one_letter_code
_entity_poly.pdbx_strand_id
1 'polypeptide(L)'
;MTRGRGAAANRNQKPVIKPWHEEYALSDTSPCGMVYIVCGSPSTVPAGCPKEPTWPYDKSMARHCIWPRNYNLSVIVDWEGEDLGGFIKWDMVLETVPAWTVRGILLEYAERERQIRLLEQHMQELEAA
;
A
#
# COMPACT_ATOMS: atom_id res chain seq x y z
N MET A 1 18.15 3.48 -36.01
CA MET A 1 18.36 2.34 -35.10
C MET A 1 18.64 2.83 -33.67
N THR A 2 17.63 3.36 -32.96
CA THR A 2 17.84 4.02 -31.65
C THR A 2 16.77 3.69 -30.61
N ARG A 3 15.75 2.89 -30.94
CA ARG A 3 14.66 2.54 -30.00
C ARG A 3 15.00 1.42 -29.00
N GLY A 4 16.06 0.64 -29.23
CA GLY A 4 16.42 -0.49 -28.37
C GLY A 4 17.30 -0.15 -27.15
N ARG A 5 18.09 0.93 -27.21
CA ARG A 5 19.04 1.29 -26.13
C ARG A 5 18.35 1.88 -24.89
N GLY A 6 17.24 2.60 -25.06
CA GLY A 6 16.49 3.17 -23.93
C GLY A 6 15.77 2.11 -23.07
N ALA A 7 15.28 1.02 -23.71
CA ALA A 7 14.61 -0.05 -22.99
C ALA A 7 15.56 -0.88 -22.11
N ALA A 8 16.80 -1.09 -22.56
CA ALA A 8 17.83 -1.76 -21.76
C ALA A 8 18.32 -0.89 -20.59
N ALA A 9 18.46 0.43 -20.81
CA ALA A 9 18.83 1.36 -19.75
C ALA A 9 17.78 1.44 -18.63
N ASN A 10 16.49 1.40 -18.97
CA ASN A 10 15.41 1.40 -17.97
C ASN A 10 15.32 0.10 -17.16
N ARG A 11 15.72 -1.05 -17.73
CA ARG A 11 15.70 -2.35 -17.01
C ARG A 11 16.73 -2.42 -15.90
N ASN A 12 17.82 -1.68 -16.03
CA ASN A 12 18.89 -1.62 -15.04
C ASN A 12 18.72 -0.47 -14.03
N GLN A 13 17.64 0.31 -14.13
CA GLN A 13 17.32 1.32 -13.13
C GLN A 13 16.69 0.67 -11.92
N LYS A 14 17.08 1.14 -10.73
CA LYS A 14 16.48 0.72 -9.47
C LYS A 14 14.98 1.06 -9.47
N PRO A 15 14.09 0.11 -9.15
CA PRO A 15 12.66 0.39 -9.09
C PRO A 15 12.35 1.45 -8.03
N VAL A 16 11.35 2.29 -8.32
CA VAL A 16 10.85 3.29 -7.39
C VAL A 16 9.93 2.61 -6.38
N ILE A 17 10.17 2.83 -5.09
CA ILE A 17 9.29 2.39 -4.02
C ILE A 17 8.04 3.26 -4.07
N LYS A 18 6.88 2.62 -4.16
CA LYS A 18 5.61 3.33 -4.22
C LYS A 18 5.20 3.80 -2.82
N PRO A 19 4.46 4.91 -2.73
CA PRO A 19 3.86 5.30 -1.46
C PRO A 19 2.79 4.28 -1.08
N TRP A 20 2.59 4.06 0.23
CA TRP A 20 1.71 3.00 0.73
C TRP A 20 0.23 3.15 0.32
N HIS A 21 -0.25 4.36 0.02
CA HIS A 21 -1.61 4.57 -0.48
C HIS A 21 -1.82 4.06 -1.92
N GLU A 22 -0.75 3.73 -2.65
CA GLU A 22 -0.83 3.06 -3.96
C GLU A 22 -0.73 1.53 -3.85
N GLU A 23 -0.27 1.02 -2.71
CA GLU A 23 -0.07 -0.42 -2.46
C GLU A 23 -1.19 -1.03 -1.61
N TYR A 24 -1.78 -0.24 -0.72
CA TYR A 24 -2.76 -0.69 0.26
C TYR A 24 -4.01 0.18 0.23
N ALA A 25 -5.16 -0.45 0.42
CA ALA A 25 -6.45 0.22 0.61
C ALA A 25 -7.06 -0.18 1.95
N LEU A 26 -7.78 0.77 2.57
CA LEU A 26 -8.62 0.50 3.74
C LEU A 26 -9.78 -0.41 3.34
N SER A 27 -10.06 -1.42 4.17
CA SER A 27 -11.15 -2.35 3.91
C SER A 27 -11.78 -2.82 5.21
N ASP A 28 -13.09 -2.58 5.34
CA ASP A 28 -13.86 -3.01 6.50
C ASP A 28 -14.19 -4.52 6.48
N THR A 29 -13.99 -5.16 5.33
CA THR A 29 -14.21 -6.61 5.16
C THR A 29 -12.95 -7.42 5.46
N SER A 30 -11.80 -6.77 5.65
CA SER A 30 -10.53 -7.41 6.00
C SER A 30 -10.32 -7.44 7.51
N PRO A 31 -9.89 -8.58 8.09
CA PRO A 31 -9.65 -8.68 9.53
C PRO A 31 -8.50 -7.79 10.02
N CYS A 32 -7.54 -7.46 9.14
CA CYS A 32 -6.49 -6.48 9.43
C CYS A 32 -6.88 -5.04 9.07
N GLY A 33 -8.08 -4.82 8.51
CA GLY A 33 -8.58 -3.52 8.08
C GLY A 33 -8.02 -3.02 6.75
N MET A 34 -7.26 -3.85 6.04
CA MET A 34 -6.58 -3.47 4.80
C MET A 34 -6.54 -4.59 3.78
N VAL A 35 -6.49 -4.22 2.50
CA VAL A 35 -6.32 -5.10 1.35
C VAL A 35 -5.24 -4.53 0.43
N TYR A 36 -4.62 -5.38 -0.39
CA TYR A 36 -3.69 -4.92 -1.42
C TYR A 36 -4.42 -4.19 -2.54
N ILE A 37 -3.79 -3.19 -3.13
CA ILE A 37 -4.18 -2.60 -4.41
C ILE A 37 -3.48 -3.38 -5.53
N VAL A 38 -4.27 -3.97 -6.42
CA VAL A 38 -3.77 -4.70 -7.59
C VAL A 38 -4.32 -4.03 -8.84
N CYS A 39 -3.42 -3.61 -9.74
CA CYS A 39 -3.79 -2.89 -10.97
C CYS A 39 -4.65 -1.64 -10.71
N GLY A 40 -4.41 -0.94 -9.59
CA GLY A 40 -5.14 0.28 -9.23
C GLY A 40 -6.51 0.06 -8.59
N SER A 41 -6.89 -1.20 -8.32
CA SER A 41 -8.15 -1.53 -7.64
C SER A 41 -7.90 -2.31 -6.34
N PRO A 42 -8.69 -2.09 -5.27
CA PRO A 42 -8.62 -2.90 -4.07
C PRO A 42 -8.88 -4.38 -4.39
N SER A 43 -8.01 -5.25 -3.93
CA SER A 43 -8.17 -6.70 -4.05
C SER A 43 -9.10 -7.25 -2.98
N THR A 44 -9.53 -8.50 -3.15
CA THR A 44 -10.26 -9.26 -2.13
C THR A 44 -9.34 -9.91 -1.10
N VAL A 45 -8.02 -9.83 -1.30
CA VAL A 45 -7.02 -10.51 -0.46
C VAL A 45 -6.62 -9.58 0.69
N PRO A 46 -6.75 -10.03 1.96
CA PRO A 46 -6.26 -9.28 3.11
C PRO A 46 -4.76 -9.03 2.97
N ALA A 47 -4.33 -7.80 3.24
CA ALA A 47 -2.91 -7.48 3.19
C ALA A 47 -2.13 -8.01 4.41
N GLY A 48 -2.83 -8.21 5.53
CA GLY A 48 -2.24 -8.53 6.82
C GLY A 48 -2.15 -10.01 7.11
N CYS A 49 -1.01 -10.42 7.67
CA CYS A 49 -0.79 -11.71 8.28
C CYS A 49 -0.97 -11.61 9.81
N PRO A 50 -1.71 -12.54 10.45
CA PRO A 50 -1.88 -12.52 11.90
C PRO A 50 -0.53 -12.75 12.60
N LYS A 51 -0.23 -11.94 13.63
CA LYS A 51 0.94 -12.11 14.50
C LYS A 51 0.87 -13.39 15.32
N GLU A 52 -0.35 -13.70 15.76
CA GLU A 52 -0.70 -14.86 16.56
C GLU A 52 -2.00 -15.44 16.01
N PRO A 53 -2.22 -16.76 16.10
CA PRO A 53 -3.49 -17.37 15.72
C PRO A 53 -4.62 -16.79 16.57
N THR A 54 -5.32 -15.81 16.01
CA THR A 54 -6.44 -15.13 16.64
C THR A 54 -7.70 -15.90 16.29
N TRP A 55 -7.92 -17.04 16.97
CA TRP A 55 -9.22 -17.68 16.95
C TRP A 55 -10.24 -16.73 17.59
N PRO A 56 -11.41 -16.48 16.97
CA PRO A 56 -12.46 -15.74 17.65
C PRO A 56 -12.89 -16.55 18.89
N TYR A 57 -12.78 -15.95 20.07
CA TYR A 57 -13.16 -16.57 21.34
C TYR A 57 -14.65 -16.95 21.37
N ASP A 58 -15.49 -16.31 20.53
CA ASP A 58 -16.91 -16.62 20.34
C ASP A 58 -17.38 -16.29 18.90
N LYS A 59 -18.41 -17.01 18.41
CA LYS A 59 -19.06 -16.83 17.09
C LYS A 59 -19.63 -15.43 16.89
N SER A 60 -19.97 -14.72 17.96
CA SER A 60 -20.41 -13.32 17.93
C SER A 60 -19.29 -12.35 17.48
N MET A 61 -18.01 -12.69 17.74
CA MET A 61 -16.85 -11.90 17.33
C MET A 61 -16.44 -12.12 15.87
N ALA A 62 -17.02 -13.10 15.17
CA ALA A 62 -16.74 -13.32 13.75
C ALA A 62 -17.28 -12.20 12.85
N ARG A 63 -18.28 -11.44 13.33
CA ARG A 63 -18.93 -10.34 12.58
C ARG A 63 -18.32 -8.97 12.85
N HIS A 64 -17.58 -8.86 13.96
CA HIS A 64 -16.95 -7.64 14.39
C HIS A 64 -15.56 -8.02 14.85
N CYS A 65 -14.56 -7.66 14.06
CA CYS A 65 -13.57 -6.69 14.51
C CYS A 65 -12.44 -6.66 13.48
N ILE A 66 -12.16 -5.45 12.99
CA ILE A 66 -10.90 -5.12 12.36
C ILE A 66 -9.90 -5.03 13.52
N TRP A 67 -8.89 -5.92 13.57
CA TRP A 67 -7.89 -5.98 14.65
C TRP A 67 -6.49 -5.63 14.12
N PRO A 68 -6.26 -4.43 13.57
CA PRO A 68 -5.03 -4.12 12.87
C PRO A 68 -3.80 -4.19 13.79
N ARG A 69 -3.98 -4.16 15.12
CA ARG A 69 -2.90 -4.39 16.11
C ARG A 69 -2.39 -5.83 16.14
N ASN A 70 -3.24 -6.79 15.79
CA ASN A 70 -2.95 -8.23 15.82
C ASN A 70 -2.39 -8.75 14.49
N TYR A 71 -2.23 -7.88 13.50
CA TYR A 71 -1.73 -8.23 12.18
C TYR A 71 -0.45 -7.45 11.86
N ASN A 72 0.39 -8.05 11.06
CA ASN A 72 1.57 -7.46 10.44
C ASN A 72 1.40 -7.42 8.92
N LEU A 73 2.03 -6.44 8.30
CA LEU A 73 2.19 -6.30 6.87
C LEU A 73 3.66 -6.45 6.49
N SER A 74 3.92 -7.04 5.33
CA SER A 74 5.21 -6.95 4.68
C SER A 74 5.21 -5.75 3.74
N VAL A 75 6.05 -4.75 4.01
CA VAL A 75 6.18 -3.54 3.17
C VAL A 75 7.53 -3.55 2.47
N ILE A 76 7.57 -3.01 1.25
CA ILE A 76 8.82 -2.85 0.50
C ILE A 76 9.55 -1.63 1.07
N VAL A 77 10.77 -1.82 1.54
CA VAL A 77 11.63 -0.74 2.07
C VAL A 77 12.83 -0.45 1.18
N ASP A 78 13.26 -1.43 0.40
CA ASP A 78 14.31 -1.22 -0.60
C ASP A 78 14.27 -2.26 -1.73
N TRP A 79 15.13 -2.04 -2.73
CA TRP A 79 15.45 -2.99 -3.78
C TRP A 79 16.95 -3.28 -3.79
N GLU A 80 17.31 -4.54 -3.68
CA GLU A 80 18.69 -5.04 -3.79
C GLU A 80 18.96 -5.52 -5.22
N GLY A 81 20.06 -5.07 -5.82
CA GLY A 81 20.38 -5.36 -7.22
C GLY A 81 21.51 -6.37 -7.35
N GLU A 82 21.26 -7.50 -8.02
CA GLU A 82 22.27 -8.47 -8.42
C GLU A 82 22.60 -8.31 -9.91
N ASP A 83 23.88 -8.09 -10.25
CA ASP A 83 24.31 -8.01 -11.66
C ASP A 83 24.49 -9.41 -12.24
N LEU A 84 23.71 -9.72 -13.28
CA LEU A 84 23.73 -11.00 -13.98
C LEU A 84 24.45 -10.93 -15.34
N GLY A 85 25.42 -10.02 -15.48
CA GLY A 85 26.28 -9.93 -16.65
C GLY A 85 25.64 -9.16 -17.80
N GLY A 86 25.00 -8.04 -17.50
CA GLY A 86 24.41 -7.13 -18.49
C GLY A 86 22.97 -6.69 -18.19
N PHE A 87 22.33 -7.29 -17.19
CA PHE A 87 21.08 -6.82 -16.62
C PHE A 87 21.10 -6.98 -15.10
N ILE A 88 20.50 -6.03 -14.39
CA ILE A 88 20.37 -6.09 -12.92
C ILE A 88 19.04 -6.76 -12.58
N LYS A 89 19.11 -7.82 -11.79
CA LYS A 89 17.93 -8.41 -11.14
C LYS A 89 17.69 -7.66 -9.83
N TRP A 90 16.51 -7.07 -9.69
CA TRP A 90 16.11 -6.36 -8.49
C TRP A 90 15.26 -7.27 -7.61
N ASP A 91 15.76 -7.57 -6.42
CA ASP A 91 15.05 -8.31 -5.38
C ASP A 91 14.46 -7.34 -4.34
N MET A 92 13.23 -7.63 -3.89
CA MET A 92 12.52 -6.79 -2.92
C MET A 92 13.10 -7.01 -1.52
N VAL A 93 13.49 -5.92 -0.86
CA VAL A 93 13.79 -5.92 0.57
C VAL A 93 12.50 -5.60 1.32
N LEU A 94 12.03 -6.57 2.09
CA LEU A 94 10.77 -6.48 2.84
C LEU A 94 11.02 -6.25 4.33
N GLU A 95 10.28 -5.33 4.92
CA GLU A 95 10.20 -5.15 6.37
C GLU A 95 8.81 -5.52 6.89
N THR A 96 8.76 -6.08 8.11
CA THR A 96 7.50 -6.42 8.75
C THR A 96 7.04 -5.28 9.65
N VAL A 97 5.93 -4.66 9.30
CA VAL A 97 5.36 -3.50 10.01
C VAL A 97 3.98 -3.84 10.58
N PRO A 98 3.61 -3.37 11.78
CA PRO A 98 2.26 -3.57 12.29
C PRO A 98 1.19 -2.96 11.38
N ALA A 99 0.11 -3.72 11.12
CA ALA A 99 -0.96 -3.28 10.23
C ALA A 99 -1.66 -1.99 10.73
N TRP A 100 -1.71 -1.76 12.05
CA TRP A 100 -2.26 -0.53 12.61
C TRP A 100 -1.49 0.73 12.21
N THR A 101 -0.17 0.64 12.02
CA THR A 101 0.67 1.77 11.62
C THR A 101 0.33 2.21 10.20
N VAL A 102 0.31 1.27 9.26
CA VAL A 102 -0.04 1.56 7.86
C VAL A 102 -1.47 2.06 7.77
N ARG A 103 -2.41 1.44 8.50
CA ARG A 103 -3.80 1.89 8.56
C ARG A 103 -3.93 3.34 9.04
N GLY A 104 -3.15 3.75 10.06
CA GLY A 104 -3.13 5.13 10.55
C GLY A 104 -2.70 6.12 9.47
N ILE A 105 -1.61 5.81 8.77
CA ILE A 105 -1.09 6.63 7.67
C ILE A 105 -2.09 6.75 6.52
N LEU A 106 -2.78 5.65 6.16
CA LEU A 106 -3.81 5.69 5.11
C LEU A 106 -5.02 6.55 5.52
N LEU A 107 -5.41 6.53 6.79
CA LEU A 107 -6.48 7.40 7.29
C LEU A 107 -6.09 8.87 7.27
N GLU A 108 -4.88 9.20 7.73
CA GLU A 108 -4.35 10.56 7.66
C GLU A 108 -4.27 11.06 6.22
N TYR A 109 -3.85 10.20 5.29
CA TYR A 109 -3.83 10.50 3.86
C TYR A 109 -5.24 10.80 3.32
N ALA A 110 -6.22 9.94 3.64
CA ALA A 110 -7.61 10.14 3.22
C ALA A 110 -8.23 11.42 3.79
N GLU A 111 -7.86 11.81 5.02
CA GLU A 111 -8.28 13.07 5.62
C GLU A 111 -7.66 14.27 4.91
N ARG A 112 -6.36 14.21 4.59
CA ARG A 112 -5.68 15.26 3.81
C ARG A 112 -6.26 15.41 2.41
N GLU A 113 -6.54 14.31 1.71
CA GLU A 113 -7.22 14.39 0.41
C GLU A 113 -8.57 15.09 0.51
N ARG A 114 -9.35 14.79 1.55
CA ARG A 114 -10.64 15.45 1.77
C ARG A 114 -10.47 16.96 1.98
N GLN A 115 -9.49 17.36 2.78
CA GLN A 115 -9.18 18.78 3.01
C GLN A 115 -8.79 19.50 1.72
N ILE A 116 -7.94 18.87 0.90
CA ILE A 116 -7.54 19.43 -0.42
C ILE A 116 -8.77 19.62 -1.31
N ARG A 117 -9.64 18.62 -1.44
CA ARG A 117 -10.85 18.73 -2.27
C ARG A 117 -11.78 19.85 -1.81
N LEU A 118 -11.95 20.02 -0.49
CA LEU A 118 -12.75 21.11 0.07
C LEU A 118 -12.14 22.48 -0.24
N LEU A 119 -10.81 22.60 -0.17
CA LEU A 119 -10.11 23.83 -0.53
C LEU A 119 -10.20 24.13 -2.03
N GLU A 120 -10.05 23.12 -2.88
CA GLU A 120 -10.20 23.24 -4.33
C GLU A 120 -11.61 23.69 -4.70
N GLN A 121 -12.64 23.13 -4.07
CA GLN A 121 -14.03 23.56 -4.25
C GLN A 121 -14.21 25.03 -3.85
N HIS A 122 -13.69 25.44 -2.69
CA HIS A 122 -13.80 26.81 -2.22
C HIS A 122 -13.10 27.81 -3.16
N MET A 123 -11.94 27.45 -3.71
CA MET A 123 -11.25 28.27 -4.71
C MET A 123 -12.07 28.44 -5.98
N GLN A 124 -12.69 27.38 -6.48
CA GLN A 124 -13.56 27.45 -7.67
C GLN A 124 -14.78 28.34 -7.44
N GLU A 125 -15.37 28.30 -6.25
CA GLU A 125 -16.49 29.18 -5.87
C GLU A 125 -16.07 30.66 -5.83
N LEU A 126 -14.85 30.96 -5.36
CA LEU A 126 -14.31 32.33 -5.34
C LEU A 126 -13.94 32.86 -6.72
N GLU A 127 -13.42 32.01 -7.61
CA GLU A 127 -13.10 32.40 -9.00
C GLU A 127 -14.35 32.63 -9.85
N ALA A 128 -15.47 32.01 -9.49
CA ALA A 128 -16.75 32.15 -10.18
C ALA A 128 -17.59 33.35 -9.70
N ALA A 129 -17.18 34.03 -8.62
CA ALA A 129 -17.86 35.18 -8.02
C ALA A 129 -17.27 36.52 -8.49
#